data_AF-A0A099P3S8-F1
#
_entry.id   AF-A0A099P3S8-F1
#
_cell.length_a   1.000
_cell.length_b   1.000
_cell.length_c   1.000
_cell.angle_alpha   90.00
_cell.angle_beta   90.00
_cell.angle_gamma   90.00
#
_symmetry.space_group_name_H-M   'P 1'
#
loop_
_entity.id
_entity.type
_entity.pdbx_description
1 polymer ?
#
loop_
_entity_poly.entity_id
_entity_poly.type
_entity_poly.pdbx_seq_one_letter_code
_entity_poly.pdbx_strand_id
1 'polypeptide(L)'
;MSLSSLPSVSLGESQVKNLTPVKLFPGKDTPFTSLAHNPQGTFFITTSPAGSLQLYDALRGRHSKTIYSKKYGCSNGTFLLKASQQSTPSSCVIASTIPASNNNKANNALRFLDLNTNSFIRYFTAHTAQVTSVVSSTSTYYGFDTFYSASRDGTIRVWDSRTETPNSTLAGMGRNPVISIDPSGSIMAIWNGSKRVVNLVQVDYFPNGLISSIPVDVNGDVECMKWAGNLLIVDVPGRDKIVIDTLQHSVVSRLVGVTEFVTDTDDVVRSGSLDITPDSKWCFGGSGDASILAWSLHDLSPKQRPIIIDSLLSIILNWRV
;
A
#
# COMPACT_ATOMS: atom_id res chain seq x y z
N MET A 1 -19.15 -18.46 10.46
CA MET A 1 -18.30 -19.26 9.56
C MET A 1 -16.87 -18.84 9.81
N SER A 2 -16.06 -19.72 10.40
CA SER A 2 -14.62 -19.43 10.54
C SER A 2 -14.03 -19.28 9.13
N LEU A 3 -13.20 -18.26 8.94
CA LEU A 3 -12.36 -18.13 7.76
C LEU A 3 -11.40 -19.32 7.75
N SER A 4 -11.78 -20.43 7.11
CA SER A 4 -10.77 -21.41 6.68
C SER A 4 -9.87 -20.65 5.72
N SER A 5 -8.63 -20.39 6.13
CA SER A 5 -7.62 -19.86 5.23
C SER A 5 -7.66 -20.71 3.96
N LEU A 6 -7.78 -20.07 2.80
CA LEU A 6 -7.55 -20.78 1.56
C LEU A 6 -6.18 -21.45 1.67
N PRO A 7 -6.03 -22.71 1.24
CA PRO A 7 -4.77 -23.43 1.37
C PRO A 7 -3.65 -22.58 0.75
N SER A 8 -2.64 -22.23 1.54
CA SER A 8 -1.50 -21.46 1.05
C SER A 8 -0.70 -22.34 0.09
N VAL A 9 -0.63 -21.94 -1.17
CA VAL A 9 0.28 -22.55 -2.14
C VAL A 9 1.67 -21.98 -1.89
N SER A 10 2.59 -22.79 -1.39
CA SER A 10 4.01 -22.40 -1.30
C SER A 10 4.57 -22.36 -2.72
N LEU A 11 5.13 -21.22 -3.13
CA LEU A 11 5.76 -21.05 -4.44
C LEU A 11 7.24 -21.43 -4.36
N GLY A 12 7.64 -22.45 -5.13
CA GLY A 12 9.04 -22.78 -5.38
C GLY A 12 9.64 -21.95 -6.52
N GLU A 13 10.97 -21.92 -6.62
CA GLU A 13 11.68 -21.16 -7.65
C GLU A 13 11.23 -21.52 -9.09
N SER A 14 11.04 -22.82 -9.34
CA SER A 14 10.57 -23.32 -10.64
C SER A 14 9.13 -22.87 -10.96
N GLN A 15 8.27 -22.73 -9.96
CA GLN A 15 6.90 -22.23 -10.16
C GLN A 15 6.92 -20.74 -10.45
N VAL A 16 7.73 -19.97 -9.72
CA VAL A 16 7.90 -18.52 -9.94
C VAL A 16 8.40 -18.21 -11.35
N LYS A 17 9.40 -18.97 -11.85
CA LYS A 17 9.92 -18.83 -13.23
C LYS A 17 8.87 -19.09 -14.31
N ASN A 18 7.84 -19.88 -14.01
CA ASN A 18 6.80 -20.26 -14.96
C ASN A 18 5.51 -19.44 -14.79
N LEU A 19 5.50 -18.42 -13.92
CA LEU A 19 4.37 -17.53 -13.80
C LEU A 19 4.15 -16.78 -15.12
N THR A 20 2.91 -16.80 -15.60
CA THR A 20 2.50 -16.10 -16.82
C THR A 20 1.21 -15.34 -16.54
N PRO A 21 0.99 -14.18 -17.18
CA PRO A 21 -0.21 -13.42 -16.98
C PRO A 21 -1.42 -14.17 -17.57
N VAL A 22 -2.41 -14.43 -16.72
CA VAL A 22 -3.63 -15.16 -17.13
C VAL A 22 -4.77 -14.22 -17.54
N LYS A 23 -4.76 -12.97 -17.04
CA LYS A 23 -5.87 -12.03 -17.26
C LYS A 23 -5.40 -10.59 -17.43
N LEU A 24 -5.70 -10.01 -18.59
CA LEU A 24 -5.56 -8.58 -18.85
C LEU A 24 -6.87 -7.87 -18.55
N PHE A 25 -6.81 -6.80 -17.75
CA PHE A 25 -7.87 -5.81 -17.71
C PHE A 25 -7.43 -4.62 -18.56
N PRO A 26 -8.13 -4.30 -19.66
CA PRO A 26 -7.77 -3.17 -20.49
C PRO A 26 -7.80 -1.89 -19.64
N GLY A 27 -6.65 -1.21 -19.58
CA GLY A 27 -6.49 0.07 -18.90
C GLY A 27 -7.16 1.20 -19.68
N LYS A 28 -7.43 2.29 -18.98
CA LYS A 28 -7.60 3.61 -19.61
C LYS A 28 -6.24 4.29 -19.65
N ASP A 29 -6.09 5.38 -20.41
CA ASP A 29 -4.85 6.16 -20.56
C ASP A 29 -4.32 6.82 -19.27
N THR A 30 -4.84 6.45 -18.10
CA THR A 30 -4.50 7.01 -16.80
C THR A 30 -3.93 5.93 -15.89
N PRO A 31 -2.75 6.13 -15.28
CA PRO A 31 -2.13 5.13 -14.44
C PRO A 31 -2.96 4.86 -13.18
N PHE A 32 -2.81 3.66 -12.65
CA PHE A 32 -3.28 3.35 -11.30
C PHE A 32 -2.30 3.91 -10.27
N THR A 33 -2.81 4.37 -9.13
CA THR A 33 -2.02 4.99 -8.06
C THR A 33 -1.96 4.17 -6.79
N SER A 34 -2.97 3.33 -6.52
CA SER A 34 -2.89 2.33 -5.45
C SER A 34 -3.64 1.05 -5.76
N LEU A 35 -3.22 -0.06 -5.13
CA LEU A 35 -3.96 -1.31 -5.02
C LEU A 35 -4.04 -1.76 -3.57
N ALA A 36 -5.22 -2.23 -3.18
CA ALA A 36 -5.42 -2.81 -1.86
C ALA A 36 -6.36 -4.00 -1.94
N HIS A 37 -5.92 -5.12 -1.36
CA HIS A 37 -6.76 -6.30 -1.14
C HIS A 37 -7.67 -6.08 0.07
N ASN A 38 -8.86 -6.70 0.04
CA ASN A 38 -9.62 -6.87 1.27
C ASN A 38 -8.90 -7.89 2.19
N PRO A 39 -9.21 -7.93 3.50
CA PRO A 39 -8.52 -8.81 4.45
C PRO A 39 -8.49 -10.29 4.05
N GLN A 40 -9.48 -10.78 3.30
CA GLN A 40 -9.55 -12.16 2.83
C GLN A 40 -8.83 -12.42 1.50
N GLY A 41 -8.35 -11.38 0.82
CA GLY A 41 -7.74 -11.50 -0.51
C GLY A 41 -8.71 -11.86 -1.64
N THR A 42 -10.02 -11.90 -1.38
CA THR A 42 -11.05 -12.27 -2.36
C THR A 42 -11.43 -11.15 -3.31
N PHE A 43 -11.17 -9.90 -2.92
CA PHE A 43 -11.37 -8.70 -3.71
C PHE A 43 -10.16 -7.78 -3.59
N PHE A 44 -9.95 -6.95 -4.60
CA PHE A 44 -9.06 -5.80 -4.49
C PHE A 44 -9.64 -4.57 -5.18
N ILE A 45 -9.22 -3.40 -4.71
CA ILE A 45 -9.51 -2.13 -5.37
C ILE A 45 -8.26 -1.59 -6.03
N THR A 46 -8.42 -0.92 -7.17
CA THR A 46 -7.42 -0.03 -7.73
C THR A 46 -7.95 1.39 -7.76
N THR A 47 -7.06 2.35 -7.55
CA THR A 47 -7.38 3.79 -7.59
C THR A 47 -6.63 4.47 -8.73
N SER A 48 -7.13 5.60 -9.20
CA SER A 48 -6.51 6.37 -10.28
C SER A 48 -6.86 7.86 -10.13
N PRO A 49 -5.98 8.78 -10.57
CA PRO A 49 -6.27 10.21 -10.62
C PRO A 49 -7.50 10.55 -11.48
N ALA A 50 -7.92 9.64 -12.38
CA ALA A 50 -9.06 9.79 -13.29
C ALA A 50 -10.46 9.87 -12.61
N GLY A 51 -10.52 10.02 -11.28
CA GLY A 51 -11.79 10.22 -10.58
C GLY A 51 -12.64 8.96 -10.43
N SER A 52 -12.04 7.78 -10.55
CA SER A 52 -12.73 6.51 -10.31
C SER A 52 -11.82 5.51 -9.61
N LEU A 53 -12.44 4.57 -8.93
CA LEU A 53 -11.81 3.40 -8.37
C LEU A 53 -12.49 2.15 -8.93
N GLN A 54 -11.71 1.10 -9.16
CA GLN A 54 -12.17 -0.14 -9.76
C GLN A 54 -12.14 -1.24 -8.70
N LEU A 55 -13.23 -2.00 -8.58
CA LEU A 55 -13.32 -3.17 -7.71
C LEU A 55 -13.23 -4.43 -8.57
N TYR A 56 -12.37 -5.36 -8.17
CA TYR A 56 -12.17 -6.64 -8.83
C TYR A 56 -12.45 -7.79 -7.88
N ASP A 57 -13.08 -8.84 -8.42
CA ASP A 57 -13.18 -10.16 -7.78
C ASP A 57 -11.90 -10.93 -8.14
N ALA A 58 -11.02 -11.10 -7.15
CA ALA A 58 -9.71 -11.70 -7.32
C ALA A 58 -9.81 -13.19 -7.64
N LEU A 59 -10.76 -13.89 -7.01
CA LEU A 59 -10.94 -15.34 -7.17
C LEU A 59 -11.46 -15.69 -8.56
N ARG A 60 -12.41 -14.91 -9.09
CA ARG A 60 -12.93 -15.10 -10.46
C ARG A 60 -12.11 -14.35 -11.51
N GLY A 61 -11.11 -13.58 -11.06
CA GLY A 61 -10.32 -12.68 -11.87
C GLY A 61 -11.19 -11.79 -12.75
N ARG A 62 -12.21 -11.11 -12.23
CA ARG A 62 -13.08 -10.27 -13.07
C ARG A 62 -13.26 -8.87 -12.49
N HIS A 63 -13.43 -7.88 -13.37
CA HIS A 63 -13.92 -6.58 -12.97
C HIS A 63 -15.35 -6.71 -12.43
N SER A 64 -15.58 -6.18 -11.24
CA SER A 64 -16.86 -6.26 -10.53
C SER A 64 -17.63 -4.94 -10.68
N LYS A 65 -16.99 -3.81 -10.35
CA LYS A 65 -17.66 -2.52 -10.33
C LYS A 65 -16.70 -1.36 -10.56
N THR A 66 -17.14 -0.36 -11.31
CA THR A 66 -16.52 0.98 -11.33
C THR A 66 -17.26 1.87 -10.35
N ILE A 67 -16.51 2.49 -9.43
CA ILE A 67 -17.04 3.38 -8.40
C ILE A 67 -16.48 4.78 -8.66
N TYR A 68 -17.35 5.79 -8.65
CA TYR A 68 -17.02 7.12 -9.13
C TYR A 68 -16.79 8.09 -7.98
N SER A 69 -15.58 8.67 -7.94
CA SER A 69 -15.20 9.77 -7.03
C SER A 69 -14.88 11.04 -7.83
N LYS A 70 -15.51 11.24 -9.00
CA LYS A 70 -15.18 12.26 -10.03
C LYS A 70 -14.73 13.61 -9.45
N LYS A 71 -15.57 14.18 -8.59
CA LYS A 71 -15.38 15.51 -7.98
C LYS A 71 -14.15 15.59 -7.06
N TYR A 72 -13.73 14.49 -6.46
CA TYR A 72 -12.71 14.46 -5.41
C TYR A 72 -11.44 13.71 -5.82
N GLY A 73 -11.53 12.87 -6.85
CA GLY A 73 -10.45 11.96 -7.21
C GLY A 73 -10.30 10.80 -6.22
N CYS A 74 -9.31 9.94 -6.48
CA CYS A 74 -8.88 8.88 -5.55
C CYS A 74 -7.43 8.42 -5.85
N SER A 75 -6.45 8.67 -4.96
CA SER A 75 -5.01 8.31 -5.19
C SER A 75 -4.61 7.10 -4.38
N ASN A 76 -5.29 6.94 -3.25
CA ASN A 76 -5.05 5.88 -2.32
C ASN A 76 -6.39 5.37 -1.81
N GLY A 77 -6.44 4.10 -1.45
CA GLY A 77 -7.63 3.47 -0.95
C GLY A 77 -7.32 2.14 -0.28
N THR A 78 -8.07 1.83 0.76
CA THR A 78 -7.92 0.59 1.50
C THR A 78 -9.27 0.08 2.03
N PHE A 79 -9.38 -1.22 2.21
CA PHE A 79 -10.49 -1.82 2.95
C PHE A 79 -10.18 -1.79 4.44
N LEU A 80 -11.19 -1.53 5.26
CA LEU A 80 -11.05 -1.67 6.72
C LEU A 80 -11.17 -3.13 7.14
N LEU A 81 -10.63 -3.46 8.31
CA LEU A 81 -10.68 -4.81 8.87
C LEU A 81 -12.10 -5.34 8.99
N LYS A 82 -13.12 -4.49 9.15
CA LYS A 82 -14.54 -4.90 9.14
C LYS A 82 -14.97 -5.68 7.89
N ALA A 83 -14.29 -5.47 6.76
CA ALA A 83 -14.53 -6.24 5.55
C ALA A 83 -14.22 -7.74 5.75
N SER A 84 -13.39 -8.10 6.74
CA SER A 84 -13.14 -9.48 7.18
C SER A 84 -14.42 -10.25 7.56
N GLN A 85 -15.46 -9.53 8.00
CA GLN A 85 -16.72 -10.09 8.47
C GLN A 85 -17.76 -10.24 7.35
N GLN A 86 -17.39 -9.96 6.09
CA GLN A 86 -18.30 -9.91 4.95
C GLN A 86 -17.79 -10.81 3.83
N SER A 87 -18.70 -11.50 3.14
CA SER A 87 -18.34 -12.30 1.94
C SER A 87 -17.96 -11.42 0.75
N THR A 88 -18.60 -10.25 0.64
CA THR A 88 -18.32 -9.21 -0.34
C THR A 88 -18.12 -7.90 0.41
N PRO A 89 -17.03 -7.15 0.17
CA PRO A 89 -16.77 -5.92 0.89
C PRO A 89 -17.83 -4.87 0.56
N SER A 90 -18.40 -4.24 1.59
CA SER A 90 -19.45 -3.21 1.42
C SER A 90 -18.91 -1.78 1.43
N SER A 91 -17.67 -1.56 1.86
CA SER A 91 -17.13 -0.21 2.06
C SER A 91 -15.61 -0.17 1.99
N CYS A 92 -15.06 1.00 1.65
CA CYS A 92 -13.62 1.28 1.70
C CYS A 92 -13.35 2.72 2.15
N VAL A 93 -12.11 2.99 2.57
CA VAL A 93 -11.61 4.35 2.79
C VAL A 93 -10.78 4.77 1.59
N ILE A 94 -10.95 6.01 1.12
CA ILE A 94 -10.18 6.59 0.03
C ILE A 94 -9.57 7.94 0.40
N ALA A 95 -8.39 8.22 -0.14
CA ALA A 95 -7.77 9.54 -0.12
C ALA A 95 -8.11 10.30 -1.41
N SER A 96 -8.55 11.55 -1.27
CA SER A 96 -8.84 12.44 -2.41
C SER A 96 -7.53 12.89 -3.12
N THR A 97 -7.55 13.09 -4.44
CA THR A 97 -6.33 13.41 -5.23
C THR A 97 -6.20 14.83 -5.71
N ILE A 98 -7.32 15.50 -5.91
CA ILE A 98 -7.32 16.80 -6.57
C ILE A 98 -7.16 17.85 -5.46
N PRO A 99 -6.08 18.65 -5.44
CA PRO A 99 -6.03 19.82 -4.58
C PRO A 99 -7.15 20.78 -4.99
N ALA A 100 -7.77 21.48 -4.03
CA ALA A 100 -8.73 22.52 -4.35
C ALA A 100 -8.06 23.56 -5.27
N SER A 101 -8.37 23.55 -6.57
CA SER A 101 -8.28 24.79 -7.33
C SER A 101 -9.45 25.68 -6.90
N ASN A 102 -9.32 26.99 -7.05
CA ASN A 102 -10.19 28.00 -6.42
C ASN A 102 -11.71 27.88 -6.69
N ASN A 103 -12.14 26.93 -7.55
CA ASN A 103 -13.55 26.63 -7.83
C ASN A 103 -13.94 25.13 -7.66
N ASN A 104 -13.08 24.25 -7.12
CA ASN A 104 -13.32 22.81 -7.07
C ASN A 104 -13.24 22.24 -5.64
N LYS A 105 -14.31 21.56 -5.19
CA LYS A 105 -14.52 21.16 -3.78
C LYS A 105 -13.68 19.96 -3.31
N ALA A 106 -12.56 19.67 -3.96
CA ALA A 106 -11.65 18.59 -3.57
C ALA A 106 -10.67 19.10 -2.51
N ASN A 107 -10.52 18.36 -1.42
CA ASN A 107 -9.69 18.70 -0.27
C ASN A 107 -8.76 17.53 0.04
N ASN A 108 -7.77 17.75 0.93
CA ASN A 108 -6.84 16.73 1.40
C ASN A 108 -7.49 15.68 2.33
N ALA A 109 -8.80 15.45 2.19
CA ALA A 109 -9.58 14.61 3.06
C ALA A 109 -9.54 13.13 2.66
N LEU A 110 -9.69 12.30 3.68
CA LEU A 110 -10.08 10.90 3.51
C LEU A 110 -11.61 10.81 3.48
N ARG A 111 -12.14 9.77 2.82
CA ARG A 111 -13.57 9.55 2.67
C ARG A 111 -13.89 8.08 2.89
N PHE A 112 -14.86 7.81 3.75
CA PHE A 112 -15.42 6.47 3.91
C PHE A 112 -16.58 6.30 2.94
N LEU A 113 -16.48 5.29 2.07
CA LEU A 113 -17.34 5.10 0.91
C LEU A 113 -18.10 3.80 1.02
N ASP A 114 -19.40 3.84 0.77
CA ASP A 114 -20.23 2.67 0.55
C ASP A 114 -20.08 2.19 -0.90
N LEU A 115 -19.60 0.96 -1.07
CA LEU A 115 -19.36 0.36 -2.39
C LEU A 115 -20.64 -0.12 -3.06
N ASN A 116 -21.72 -0.37 -2.32
CA ASN A 116 -23.01 -0.78 -2.85
C ASN A 116 -23.77 0.42 -3.44
N THR A 117 -23.88 1.49 -2.67
CA THR A 117 -24.66 2.68 -3.03
C THR A 117 -23.84 3.77 -3.72
N ASN A 118 -22.51 3.65 -3.75
CA ASN A 118 -21.60 4.67 -4.26
C ASN A 118 -21.80 6.03 -3.55
N SER A 119 -22.05 5.99 -2.24
CA SER A 119 -22.30 7.17 -1.40
C SER A 119 -21.23 7.33 -0.33
N PHE A 120 -20.87 8.58 -0.03
CA PHE A 120 -19.93 8.88 1.04
C PHE A 120 -20.63 8.80 2.39
N ILE A 121 -20.22 7.81 3.19
CA ILE A 121 -20.70 7.61 4.56
C ILE A 121 -20.12 8.68 5.48
N ARG A 122 -18.81 8.99 5.32
CA ARG A 122 -18.10 9.93 6.20
C ARG A 122 -16.96 10.64 5.49
N TYR A 123 -16.60 11.80 6.03
CA TYR A 123 -15.52 12.67 5.58
C TYR A 123 -14.55 12.88 6.74
N PHE A 124 -13.24 12.77 6.48
CA PHE A 124 -12.20 13.01 7.49
C PHE A 124 -11.30 14.14 7.00
N THR A 125 -11.52 15.35 7.52
CA THR A 125 -11.00 16.61 6.94
C THR A 125 -9.88 17.24 7.75
N ALA A 126 -9.12 16.47 8.54
CA ALA A 126 -8.08 17.02 9.40
C ALA A 126 -6.71 17.19 8.72
N HIS A 127 -6.43 16.45 7.65
CA HIS A 127 -5.18 16.64 6.89
C HIS A 127 -5.21 17.92 6.07
N THR A 128 -4.10 18.66 6.07
CA THR A 128 -3.98 19.96 5.39
C THR A 128 -3.17 19.88 4.10
N ALA A 129 -2.56 18.74 3.81
CA ALA A 129 -1.89 18.43 2.55
C ALA A 129 -2.16 16.97 2.12
N GLN A 130 -1.76 16.63 0.90
CA GLN A 130 -2.08 15.36 0.26
C GLN A 130 -1.69 14.15 1.12
N VAL A 131 -2.61 13.20 1.24
CA VAL A 131 -2.38 11.94 1.95
C VAL A 131 -1.48 11.03 1.09
N THR A 132 -0.43 10.51 1.71
CA THR A 132 0.62 9.70 1.09
C THR A 132 0.41 8.20 1.29
N SER A 133 -0.08 7.80 2.47
CA SER A 133 -0.38 6.40 2.78
C SER A 133 -1.66 6.27 3.61
N VAL A 134 -2.40 5.20 3.38
CA VAL A 134 -3.60 4.81 4.15
C VAL A 134 -3.53 3.31 4.42
N VAL A 135 -3.55 2.91 5.69
CA VAL A 135 -3.49 1.51 6.09
C VAL A 135 -4.58 1.20 7.10
N SER A 136 -5.29 0.09 6.91
CA SER A 136 -6.21 -0.43 7.93
C SER A 136 -5.43 -0.99 9.09
N SER A 137 -5.98 -0.88 10.31
CA SER A 137 -5.55 -1.74 11.40
C SER A 137 -5.75 -3.20 10.99
N THR A 138 -4.82 -4.07 11.37
CA THR A 138 -4.96 -5.54 11.31
C THR A 138 -5.28 -6.14 12.68
N SER A 139 -5.13 -5.34 13.76
CA SER A 139 -5.46 -5.74 15.12
C SER A 139 -6.95 -5.52 15.42
N THR A 140 -7.60 -6.56 15.93
CA THR A 140 -8.99 -6.49 16.40
C THR A 140 -9.13 -5.78 17.75
N TYR A 141 -8.03 -5.59 18.48
CA TYR A 141 -8.02 -4.93 19.79
C TYR A 141 -8.51 -3.47 19.68
N TYR A 142 -8.13 -2.76 18.61
CA TYR A 142 -8.58 -1.39 18.31
C TYR A 142 -9.93 -1.35 17.57
N GLY A 143 -10.59 -2.49 17.43
CA GLY A 143 -11.82 -2.62 16.67
C GLY A 143 -11.61 -2.68 15.16
N PHE A 144 -12.65 -3.13 14.47
CA PHE A 144 -12.66 -3.40 13.03
C PHE A 144 -12.72 -2.13 12.15
N ASP A 145 -12.91 -0.96 12.77
CA ASP A 145 -13.15 0.32 12.13
C ASP A 145 -11.95 1.26 12.16
N THR A 146 -10.83 0.82 12.74
CA THR A 146 -9.62 1.64 12.93
C THR A 146 -8.71 1.62 11.71
N PHE A 147 -8.21 2.78 11.32
CA PHE A 147 -7.21 2.93 10.26
C PHE A 147 -6.29 4.11 10.52
N TYR A 148 -5.21 4.17 9.75
CA TYR A 148 -4.16 5.16 9.88
C TYR A 148 -3.90 5.82 8.53
N SER A 149 -3.50 7.09 8.58
CA SER A 149 -3.08 7.83 7.40
C SER A 149 -1.84 8.64 7.65
N ALA A 150 -1.02 8.79 6.62
CA ALA A 150 0.15 9.65 6.57
C ALA A 150 -0.06 10.73 5.50
N SER A 151 0.47 11.93 5.71
CA SER A 151 0.27 13.05 4.78
C SER A 151 1.53 13.91 4.61
N ARG A 152 1.61 14.59 3.45
CA ARG A 152 2.58 15.65 3.17
C ARG A 152 2.49 16.84 4.13
N ASP A 153 1.48 16.92 4.98
CA ASP A 153 1.41 17.90 6.07
C ASP A 153 2.35 17.58 7.24
N GLY A 154 3.10 16.48 7.13
CA GLY A 154 4.08 16.04 8.12
C GLY A 154 3.46 15.31 9.31
N THR A 155 2.18 14.92 9.19
CA THR A 155 1.45 14.20 10.24
C THR A 155 1.04 12.79 9.84
N ILE A 156 0.95 11.93 10.84
CA ILE A 156 0.31 10.62 10.79
C ILE A 156 -0.86 10.64 11.78
N ARG A 157 -2.03 10.16 11.37
CA ARG A 157 -3.27 10.22 12.16
C ARG A 157 -3.90 8.85 12.30
N VAL A 158 -4.51 8.60 13.47
CA VAL A 158 -5.34 7.42 13.74
C VAL A 158 -6.80 7.83 13.67
N TRP A 159 -7.61 7.00 13.04
CA TRP A 159 -9.02 7.25 12.80
C TRP A 159 -9.85 6.06 13.24
N ASP A 160 -11.02 6.35 13.78
CA ASP A 160 -12.13 5.41 13.85
C ASP A 160 -13.13 5.79 12.76
N SER A 161 -13.52 4.87 11.89
CA SER A 161 -14.43 5.17 10.77
C SER A 161 -15.83 5.65 11.21
N ARG A 162 -16.16 5.52 12.50
CA ARG A 162 -17.41 5.97 13.11
C ARG A 162 -17.38 7.43 13.54
N THR A 163 -16.20 8.03 13.69
CA THR A 163 -16.00 9.43 14.12
C THR A 163 -15.34 10.24 13.02
N GLU A 164 -15.53 11.57 13.02
CA GLU A 164 -14.95 12.46 11.99
C GLU A 164 -13.58 13.01 12.38
N THR A 165 -13.28 13.02 13.67
CA THR A 165 -12.03 13.52 14.24
C THR A 165 -11.04 12.37 14.44
N PRO A 166 -9.74 12.61 14.20
CA PRO A 166 -8.73 11.60 14.48
C PRO A 166 -8.60 11.40 15.99
N ASN A 167 -8.38 10.16 16.42
CA ASN A 167 -8.19 9.80 17.82
C ASN A 167 -6.83 10.30 18.34
N SER A 168 -5.80 10.21 17.50
CA SER A 168 -4.43 10.59 17.82
C SER A 168 -3.70 11.14 16.59
N THR A 169 -2.68 11.96 16.80
CA THR A 169 -1.83 12.54 15.74
C THR A 169 -0.36 12.50 16.16
N LEU A 170 0.51 12.01 15.27
CA LEU A 170 1.96 12.11 15.36
C LEU A 170 2.45 13.15 14.34
N ALA A 171 3.21 14.14 14.79
CA ALA A 171 3.74 15.22 13.94
C ALA A 171 5.27 15.12 13.76
N GLY A 172 5.82 15.97 12.88
CA GLY A 172 7.27 16.06 12.69
C GLY A 172 7.86 14.95 11.80
N MET A 173 7.05 14.34 10.94
CA MET A 173 7.51 13.25 10.05
C MET A 173 8.18 13.73 8.76
N GLY A 174 8.17 15.04 8.50
CA GLY A 174 8.74 15.62 7.29
C GLY A 174 7.82 15.50 6.07
N ARG A 175 8.38 15.70 4.89
CA ARG A 175 7.67 15.53 3.61
C ARG A 175 7.60 14.03 3.26
N ASN A 176 6.45 13.58 2.76
CA ASN A 176 6.21 12.21 2.29
C ASN A 176 6.41 11.09 3.35
N PRO A 177 5.76 11.14 4.51
CA PRO A 177 5.75 9.99 5.41
C PRO A 177 5.02 8.80 4.77
N VAL A 178 5.53 7.60 5.03
CA VAL A 178 4.92 6.33 4.61
C VAL A 178 4.74 5.44 5.84
N ILE A 179 3.62 4.74 5.93
CA ILE A 179 3.31 3.85 7.04
C ILE A 179 2.94 2.46 6.54
N SER A 180 3.24 1.45 7.35
CA SER A 180 2.87 0.05 7.12
C SER A 180 2.69 -0.65 8.46
N ILE A 181 1.71 -1.54 8.58
CA ILE A 181 1.42 -2.29 9.81
C ILE A 181 1.73 -3.75 9.56
N ASP A 182 2.37 -4.40 10.54
CA ASP A 182 2.71 -5.81 10.44
C ASP A 182 1.44 -6.70 10.42
N PRO A 183 1.55 -7.95 9.92
CA PRO A 183 0.40 -8.83 9.83
C PRO A 183 -0.29 -9.11 11.18
N SER A 184 0.42 -9.07 12.30
CA SER A 184 -0.17 -9.24 13.63
C SER A 184 -0.94 -8.00 14.13
N GLY A 185 -0.62 -6.82 13.58
CA GLY A 185 -1.20 -5.55 14.00
C GLY A 185 -0.60 -4.94 15.26
N SER A 186 0.56 -5.43 15.68
CA SER A 186 1.23 -5.01 16.91
C SER A 186 2.29 -3.93 16.67
N ILE A 187 2.90 -3.92 15.48
CA ILE A 187 4.01 -3.03 15.13
C ILE A 187 3.67 -2.26 13.85
N MET A 188 3.92 -0.95 13.90
CA MET A 188 3.87 -0.07 12.74
C MET A 188 5.28 0.36 12.36
N ALA A 189 5.61 0.23 11.08
CA ALA A 189 6.76 0.87 10.48
C ALA A 189 6.36 2.25 9.94
N ILE A 190 7.17 3.26 10.24
CA ILE A 190 6.98 4.64 9.82
C ILE A 190 8.26 5.14 9.14
N TRP A 191 8.17 5.47 7.86
CA TRP A 191 9.23 6.20 7.16
C TRP A 191 9.20 7.67 7.56
N ASN A 192 10.29 8.16 8.15
CA ASN A 192 10.52 9.58 8.40
C ASN A 192 11.54 10.10 7.38
N GLY A 193 11.04 10.73 6.32
CA GLY A 193 11.86 11.25 5.22
C GLY A 193 12.84 12.34 5.65
N SER A 194 12.49 13.16 6.63
CA SER A 194 13.39 14.21 7.15
C SER A 194 14.62 13.66 7.84
N LYS A 195 14.48 12.53 8.55
CA LYS A 195 15.58 11.89 9.27
C LYS A 195 16.22 10.73 8.51
N ARG A 196 15.61 10.31 7.40
CA ARG A 196 15.97 9.12 6.61
C ARG A 196 16.07 7.86 7.48
N VAL A 197 15.05 7.66 8.33
CA VAL A 197 14.93 6.50 9.23
C VAL A 197 13.58 5.81 9.05
N VAL A 198 13.56 4.51 9.26
CA VAL A 198 12.34 3.76 9.57
C VAL A 198 12.20 3.66 11.09
N ASN A 199 11.12 4.22 11.63
CA ASN A 199 10.75 4.03 13.02
C ASN A 199 9.85 2.81 13.14
N LEU A 200 10.17 1.91 14.06
CA LEU A 200 9.28 0.84 14.50
C LEU A 200 8.57 1.32 15.76
N VAL A 201 7.24 1.28 15.76
CA VAL A 201 6.39 1.80 16.83
C VAL A 201 5.38 0.73 17.22
N GLN A 202 5.19 0.52 18.52
CA GLN A 202 4.11 -0.34 18.99
C GLN A 202 2.77 0.35 18.73
N VAL A 203 1.90 -0.31 17.96
CA VAL A 203 0.59 0.21 17.56
C VAL A 203 -0.23 0.62 18.78
N ASP A 204 -0.11 -0.14 19.86
CA ASP A 204 -0.93 0.06 21.05
C ASP A 204 -0.66 1.35 21.81
N TYR A 205 0.56 1.86 21.68
CA TYR A 205 1.01 3.06 22.37
C TYR A 205 1.07 4.26 21.42
N PHE A 206 0.69 4.10 20.15
CA PHE A 206 0.71 5.16 19.17
C PHE A 206 -0.08 6.39 19.66
N PRO A 207 0.46 7.63 19.58
CA PRO A 207 1.63 8.06 18.79
C PRO A 207 2.99 7.89 19.48
N ASN A 208 3.01 7.35 20.70
CA ASN A 208 4.23 7.00 21.43
C ASN A 208 4.61 5.53 21.15
N GLY A 209 5.49 4.96 21.98
CA GLY A 209 5.86 3.55 21.86
C GLY A 209 6.90 3.29 20.77
N LEU A 210 7.80 4.23 20.53
CA LEU A 210 8.96 4.01 19.65
C LEU A 210 9.80 2.85 20.20
N ILE A 211 9.95 1.81 19.39
CA ILE A 211 10.77 0.63 19.67
C ILE A 211 12.19 0.86 19.15
N SER A 212 12.31 1.32 17.90
CA SER A 212 13.61 1.50 17.25
C SER A 212 13.53 2.53 16.12
N SER A 213 14.66 3.17 15.84
CA SER A 213 14.86 4.05 14.69
C SER A 213 16.03 3.52 13.87
N ILE A 214 15.74 3.00 12.68
CA ILE A 214 16.71 2.31 11.82
C ILE A 214 17.09 3.27 10.70
N PRO A 215 18.36 3.73 10.62
CA PRO A 215 18.82 4.54 9.50
C PRO A 215 18.74 3.77 8.18
N VAL A 216 18.20 4.41 7.16
CA VAL A 216 18.06 3.81 5.84
C VAL A 216 18.60 4.73 4.77
N ASP A 217 19.63 4.26 4.08
CA ASP A 217 20.23 4.98 2.96
C ASP A 217 19.45 4.70 1.66
N VAL A 218 18.41 5.51 1.44
CA VAL A 218 17.62 5.56 0.19
C VAL A 218 17.99 6.77 -0.66
N ASN A 219 18.13 6.57 -1.96
CA ASN A 219 18.26 7.67 -2.91
C ASN A 219 16.91 7.84 -3.63
N GLY A 220 16.08 8.79 -3.19
CA GLY A 220 14.72 9.01 -3.70
C GLY A 220 13.65 8.96 -2.61
N ASP A 221 12.39 9.17 -3.02
CA ASP A 221 11.24 9.06 -2.13
C ASP A 221 10.84 7.60 -1.93
N VAL A 222 10.54 7.22 -0.69
CA VAL A 222 9.91 5.94 -0.37
C VAL A 222 8.43 6.04 -0.72
N GLU A 223 7.90 5.09 -1.50
CA GLU A 223 6.47 5.06 -1.86
C GLU A 223 5.66 4.06 -1.03
N CYS A 224 6.26 2.92 -0.66
CA CYS A 224 5.60 1.96 0.21
C CYS A 224 6.59 1.17 1.07
N MET A 225 6.05 0.54 2.12
CA MET A 225 6.78 -0.45 2.90
C MET A 225 5.89 -1.68 3.07
N LYS A 226 6.43 -2.87 2.87
CA LYS A 226 5.69 -4.14 2.95
C LYS A 226 6.37 -5.09 3.91
N TRP A 227 5.58 -5.75 4.74
CA TRP A 227 6.06 -6.74 5.70
C TRP A 227 6.11 -8.13 5.07
N ALA A 228 7.16 -8.88 5.41
CA ALA A 228 7.36 -10.28 5.05
C ALA A 228 7.89 -11.03 6.29
N GLY A 229 6.99 -11.52 7.15
CA GLY A 229 7.35 -12.06 8.45
C GLY A 229 8.04 -11.00 9.31
N ASN A 230 9.27 -11.26 9.74
CA ASN A 230 10.12 -10.31 10.48
C ASN A 230 10.90 -9.35 9.57
N LEU A 231 10.75 -9.44 8.26
CA LEU A 231 11.40 -8.54 7.33
C LEU A 231 10.47 -7.40 6.96
N LEU A 232 11.04 -6.21 6.77
CA LEU A 232 10.37 -5.05 6.21
C LEU A 232 11.09 -4.64 4.92
N ILE A 233 10.35 -4.58 3.83
CA ILE A 233 10.86 -4.22 2.52
C ILE A 233 10.44 -2.78 2.26
N VAL A 234 11.41 -1.90 2.04
CA VAL A 234 11.21 -0.48 1.75
C VAL A 234 11.29 -0.26 0.24
N ASP A 235 10.18 0.21 -0.36
CA ASP A 235 10.09 0.48 -1.79
C ASP A 235 10.57 1.88 -2.14
N VAL A 236 11.64 1.93 -2.93
CA VAL A 236 12.04 3.11 -3.67
C VAL A 236 11.77 2.82 -5.15
N PRO A 237 10.80 3.48 -5.79
CA PRO A 237 10.40 3.20 -7.16
C PRO A 237 11.58 3.31 -8.13
N GLY A 238 11.73 2.31 -9.02
CA GLY A 238 12.77 2.30 -10.04
C GLY A 238 14.18 2.09 -9.47
N ARG A 239 14.29 1.72 -8.19
CA ARG A 239 15.56 1.55 -7.50
C ARG A 239 15.54 0.29 -6.68
N ASP A 240 16.74 -0.10 -6.24
CA ASP A 240 16.95 -1.23 -5.36
C ASP A 240 16.10 -1.09 -4.10
N LYS A 241 15.42 -2.18 -3.70
CA LYS A 241 14.64 -2.20 -2.47
C LYS A 241 15.57 -2.47 -1.29
N ILE A 242 15.20 -1.98 -0.13
CA ILE A 242 15.98 -2.20 1.09
C ILE A 242 15.22 -3.19 1.96
N VAL A 243 15.93 -4.19 2.46
CA VAL A 243 15.38 -5.19 3.37
C VAL A 243 15.92 -4.92 4.77
N ILE A 244 15.01 -4.70 5.70
CA ILE A 244 15.29 -4.50 7.12
C ILE A 244 14.84 -5.75 7.86
N ASP A 245 15.69 -6.29 8.73
CA ASP A 245 15.27 -7.25 9.74
C ASP A 245 14.75 -6.48 10.96
N THR A 246 13.45 -6.59 11.23
CA THR A 246 12.79 -5.84 12.29
C THR A 246 13.02 -6.42 13.67
N LEU A 247 13.64 -7.60 13.80
CA LEU A 247 14.09 -8.13 15.10
C LEU A 247 15.51 -7.68 15.41
N GLN A 248 16.37 -7.58 14.40
CA GLN A 248 17.75 -7.09 14.54
C GLN A 248 17.86 -5.57 14.48
N HIS A 249 16.78 -4.88 14.07
CA HIS A 249 16.74 -3.44 13.89
C HIS A 249 17.81 -2.91 12.92
N SER A 250 18.08 -3.65 11.84
CA SER A 250 19.18 -3.33 10.92
C SER A 250 18.82 -3.67 9.47
N VAL A 251 19.49 -3.00 8.53
CA VAL A 251 19.41 -3.32 7.11
C VAL A 251 20.25 -4.57 6.86
N VAL A 252 19.64 -5.62 6.30
CA VAL A 252 20.28 -6.94 6.10
C VAL A 252 20.52 -7.27 4.63
N SER A 253 19.78 -6.65 3.70
CA SER A 253 19.92 -6.93 2.26
C SER A 253 19.41 -5.77 1.41
N ARG A 254 19.76 -5.79 0.12
CA ARG A 254 19.15 -4.99 -0.94
C ARG A 254 18.62 -5.90 -2.05
N LEU A 255 17.38 -5.69 -2.47
CA LEU A 255 16.79 -6.36 -3.62
C LEU A 255 17.18 -5.58 -4.88
N VAL A 256 18.12 -6.11 -5.65
CA VAL A 256 18.76 -5.42 -6.78
C VAL A 256 18.21 -5.89 -8.13
N GLY A 257 18.60 -5.21 -9.21
CA GLY A 257 18.26 -5.61 -10.58
C GLY A 257 17.01 -4.92 -11.14
N VAL A 258 16.53 -3.88 -10.46
CA VAL A 258 15.43 -3.02 -10.93
C VAL A 258 15.96 -2.05 -11.97
N THR A 259 15.28 -1.96 -13.11
CA THR A 259 15.51 -0.88 -14.09
C THR A 259 14.78 0.38 -13.63
N GLU A 260 15.42 1.54 -13.71
CA GLU A 260 14.82 2.80 -13.27
C GLU A 260 13.58 3.15 -14.11
N PHE A 261 12.52 3.59 -13.44
CA PHE A 261 11.32 4.05 -14.12
C PHE A 261 11.62 5.34 -14.87
N VAL A 262 11.14 5.45 -16.11
CA VAL A 262 11.06 6.76 -16.78
C VAL A 262 9.98 7.56 -16.07
N THR A 263 10.37 8.49 -15.21
CA THR A 263 9.43 9.29 -14.45
C THR A 263 8.98 10.49 -15.28
N ASP A 264 7.69 10.55 -15.60
CA ASP A 264 7.07 11.84 -15.89
C ASP A 264 7.13 12.71 -14.63
N THR A 265 7.30 14.02 -14.80
CA THR A 265 7.40 14.99 -13.69
C THR A 265 6.05 15.23 -12.99
N ASP A 266 5.16 14.25 -12.96
CA ASP A 266 3.86 14.37 -12.30
C ASP A 266 4.02 14.33 -10.77
N ASP A 267 3.25 15.15 -10.06
CA ASP A 267 3.25 15.17 -8.59
C ASP A 267 2.21 14.20 -8.02
N VAL A 268 2.00 13.06 -8.71
CA VAL A 268 0.98 12.09 -8.35
C VAL A 268 1.52 11.15 -7.27
N VAL A 269 0.88 11.17 -6.09
CA VAL A 269 1.16 10.22 -5.02
C VAL A 269 0.70 8.82 -5.41
N ARG A 270 1.60 7.84 -5.21
CA ARG A 270 1.40 6.43 -5.49
C ARG A 270 1.70 5.59 -4.24
N SER A 271 1.16 4.38 -4.17
CA SER A 271 1.37 3.43 -3.06
C SER A 271 2.40 2.34 -3.37
N GLY A 272 3.37 2.64 -4.25
CA GLY A 272 4.46 1.74 -4.62
C GLY A 272 4.07 0.63 -5.58
N SER A 273 5.07 -0.17 -5.98
CA SER A 273 4.96 -1.23 -7.00
C SER A 273 5.28 -2.63 -6.48
N LEU A 274 5.36 -2.79 -5.16
CA LEU A 274 5.73 -4.04 -4.49
C LEU A 274 4.55 -4.78 -3.90
N ASP A 275 4.63 -6.10 -3.91
CA ASP A 275 3.80 -6.96 -3.08
C ASP A 275 4.55 -8.21 -2.58
N ILE A 276 4.02 -8.83 -1.53
CA ILE A 276 4.64 -9.94 -0.82
C ILE A 276 3.71 -11.15 -0.81
N THR A 277 4.26 -12.35 -0.99
CA THR A 277 3.45 -13.56 -0.87
C THR A 277 2.96 -13.78 0.57
N PRO A 278 1.78 -14.39 0.78
CA PRO A 278 1.26 -14.63 2.13
C PRO A 278 2.18 -15.47 3.03
N ASP A 279 3.00 -16.35 2.45
CA ASP A 279 4.01 -17.15 3.17
C ASP A 279 5.31 -16.37 3.45
N SER A 280 5.39 -15.10 3.05
CA SER A 280 6.52 -14.19 3.21
C SER A 280 7.83 -14.65 2.54
N LYS A 281 7.76 -15.58 1.59
CA LYS A 281 8.95 -16.14 0.92
C LYS A 281 9.38 -15.37 -0.33
N TRP A 282 8.47 -14.62 -0.95
CA TRP A 282 8.74 -13.92 -2.20
C TRP A 282 8.27 -12.47 -2.14
N CYS A 283 9.09 -11.60 -2.71
CA CYS A 283 8.73 -10.22 -3.03
C CYS A 283 8.62 -10.07 -4.53
N PHE A 284 7.53 -9.47 -4.99
CA PHE A 284 7.31 -9.13 -6.40
C PHE A 284 7.33 -7.63 -6.57
N GLY A 285 7.88 -7.16 -7.69
CA GLY A 285 7.95 -5.74 -8.01
C GLY A 285 7.97 -5.46 -9.51
N GLY A 286 7.45 -4.30 -9.89
CA GLY A 286 7.61 -3.78 -11.26
C GLY A 286 9.00 -3.18 -11.48
N SER A 287 9.42 -3.16 -12.75
CA SER A 287 10.67 -2.58 -13.23
C SER A 287 10.44 -1.61 -14.40
N GLY A 288 11.33 -0.64 -14.60
CA GLY A 288 11.19 0.40 -15.62
C GLY A 288 11.21 -0.06 -17.08
N ASP A 289 11.65 -1.30 -17.32
CA ASP A 289 11.59 -2.00 -18.60
C ASP A 289 10.30 -2.82 -18.78
N ALA A 290 9.29 -2.56 -17.95
CA ALA A 290 8.01 -3.26 -17.89
C ALA A 290 8.09 -4.75 -17.51
N SER A 291 9.23 -5.24 -17.03
CA SER A 291 9.32 -6.59 -16.47
C SER A 291 8.77 -6.67 -15.05
N ILE A 292 8.37 -7.88 -14.66
CA ILE A 292 8.07 -8.22 -13.27
C ILE A 292 9.28 -8.94 -12.69
N LEU A 293 9.74 -8.48 -11.53
CA LEU A 293 10.86 -9.04 -10.80
C LEU A 293 10.34 -9.79 -9.58
N ALA A 294 10.88 -10.97 -9.34
CA ALA A 294 10.58 -11.79 -8.17
C ALA A 294 11.86 -12.08 -7.39
N TRP A 295 11.96 -11.59 -6.16
CA TRP A 295 13.07 -11.86 -5.26
C TRP A 295 12.67 -12.90 -4.23
N SER A 296 13.53 -13.91 -4.07
CA SER A 296 13.48 -14.77 -2.90
C SER A 296 13.80 -13.96 -1.64
N LEU A 297 13.01 -14.15 -0.59
CA LEU A 297 13.25 -13.62 0.75
C LEU A 297 13.79 -14.71 1.71
N HIS A 298 13.93 -15.95 1.24
CA HIS A 298 14.67 -16.98 1.96
C HIS A 298 16.15 -16.87 1.61
N ASP A 299 17.03 -17.09 2.60
CA ASP A 299 18.49 -17.09 2.44
C ASP A 299 19.05 -15.82 1.76
N LEU A 300 18.65 -14.66 2.29
CA LEU A 300 19.04 -13.37 1.75
C LEU A 300 20.57 -13.20 1.68
N SER A 301 21.05 -12.86 0.49
CA SER A 301 22.40 -12.34 0.30
C SER A 301 22.42 -10.81 0.51
N PRO A 302 23.58 -10.17 0.73
CA PRO A 302 23.65 -8.70 0.85
C PRO A 302 23.09 -7.93 -0.36
N LYS A 303 23.14 -8.55 -1.55
CA LYS A 303 22.52 -8.05 -2.79
C LYS A 303 21.74 -9.17 -3.46
N GLN A 304 20.46 -9.25 -3.15
CA GLN A 304 19.57 -10.29 -3.65
C GLN A 304 19.13 -9.98 -5.09
N ARG A 305 19.44 -10.86 -6.04
CA ARG A 305 19.02 -10.73 -7.44
C ARG A 305 17.63 -11.33 -7.67
N PRO A 306 16.88 -10.82 -8.67
CA PRO A 306 15.56 -11.32 -8.97
C PRO A 306 15.60 -12.46 -9.98
N ILE A 307 14.51 -13.20 -10.03
CA ILE A 307 14.04 -13.89 -11.22
C ILE A 307 13.25 -12.88 -12.04
N ILE A 308 13.58 -12.76 -13.31
CA ILE A 308 12.84 -11.93 -14.26
C ILE A 308 11.70 -12.78 -14.80
N ILE A 309 10.47 -12.34 -14.59
CA ILE A 309 9.27 -12.93 -15.15
C ILE A 309 8.98 -12.18 -16.44
N ASP A 310 9.39 -12.80 -17.55
CA ASP A 310 9.30 -12.20 -18.88
C ASP A 310 7.83 -12.19 -19.34
N SER A 311 7.29 -11.02 -19.63
CA SER A 311 6.00 -10.90 -20.27
C SER A 311 6.07 -9.85 -21.38
N LEU A 312 6.10 -10.33 -22.63
CA LEU A 312 5.89 -9.53 -23.86
C LEU A 312 4.49 -8.87 -23.91
N LEU A 313 3.64 -9.13 -22.93
CA LEU A 313 2.26 -8.64 -22.84
C LEU A 313 2.03 -8.04 -21.46
N SER A 314 2.05 -6.71 -21.43
CA SER A 314 1.88 -5.81 -20.30
C SER A 314 0.66 -6.14 -19.42
N ILE A 315 0.85 -6.87 -18.31
CA ILE A 315 -0.20 -7.08 -17.29
C ILE A 315 0.36 -7.16 -15.86
N ILE A 316 0.09 -6.06 -15.14
CA ILE A 316 -0.11 -5.90 -13.68
C ILE A 316 1.08 -6.26 -12.79
N LEU A 317 2.09 -5.39 -12.83
CA LEU A 317 2.62 -4.65 -11.67
C LEU A 317 3.08 -3.23 -12.10
N ASN A 318 2.56 -2.72 -13.22
CA ASN A 318 2.93 -1.38 -13.71
C ASN A 318 2.03 -0.30 -13.08
N TRP A 319 2.54 0.24 -11.98
CA TRP A 319 2.03 1.45 -11.33
C TRP A 319 2.57 2.73 -11.98
N ARG A 320 3.42 2.60 -13.00
CA ARG A 320 4.23 3.71 -13.49
C ARG A 320 4.61 3.68 -14.99
N VAL A 321 3.95 2.84 -15.80
CA VAL A 321 4.10 2.89 -17.26
C VAL A 321 2.83 3.44 -17.86
#